data_AF-A0A662A0C1-F1
#
_entry.id   AF-A0A662A0C1-F1
#
_cell.length_a   1.000
_cell.length_b   1.000
_cell.length_c   1.000
_cell.angle_alpha   90.00
_cell.angle_beta   90.00
_cell.angle_gamma   90.00
#
_symmetry.space_group_name_H-M   'P 1'
#
loop_
_entity.id
_entity.type
_entity.pdbx_description
1 polymer ?
#
loop_
_entity_poly.entity_id
_entity_poly.type
_entity_poly.pdbx_seq_one_letter_code
_entity_poly.pdbx_strand_id
1 'polypeptide(L)'
;MVKNKINILVCGGTGCRASNGETIIDNFKQEIEKNGLEGQVSVVTTGCFGFCEKGPIVKIMPDNTFYTQVKPEDVKEIIEEHVIKGRRVTRLLYEDPETKEHISDSKHMGFYRKQIRIALRNCGFINPEIIDEYIARDGYVALGSCLTEKTPQEVIDEIKLSGLRGRGGGGFPTGLKWEFASKNKADQKYVVCNADEGDPGAFMDRSILEGDPHTVLEAMAICGYCIGATKGVIYIRAEYPLAIERLKIAINQAREYGLLGEKLFGSDFDFDIELKYGAGAFVCGEETALIHSMEGERGEPTVKPPFPAESGYKGKPSNVNNVETFANIPVILNKGANWFNKIGTEKSKGTKVFALAGKVNNVGLIEVPMGTTLREVIFEIGGGIKDNKQFKAVQTGGPSGGCLTSSFLDTPIDYDNLIAAGSMMGSGGMIVMDEDNCMVSVAKFYLEFTCEESCGKCVPCRIGNKRLLEILTKITKGEGTMDDLYKLKNLSNVIKDTSLCGLGQTSPNPVLSTLDNFWDEYVAHVEEKRCPAAECRALLHYIIDPEKCVGCTACARACPAGAISGTVKQAHSIDLSKCIQCGACMEKCKFGAISRK
;
A
#
# COMPACT_ATOMS: atom_id res chain seq x y z
N MET A 1 22.79 -39.72 -5.87
CA MET A 1 21.82 -39.52 -4.77
C MET A 1 21.72 -38.04 -4.50
N VAL A 2 20.63 -37.39 -4.91
CA VAL A 2 20.37 -35.99 -4.55
C VAL A 2 20.11 -35.98 -3.05
N LYS A 3 21.07 -35.51 -2.24
CA LYS A 3 20.81 -35.25 -0.82
C LYS A 3 19.65 -34.26 -0.77
N ASN A 4 18.56 -34.59 -0.06
CA ASN A 4 17.41 -33.70 0.10
C ASN A 4 17.90 -32.38 0.70
N LYS A 5 18.06 -31.37 -0.15
CA LYS A 5 18.57 -30.05 0.25
C LYS A 5 17.41 -29.29 0.88
N ILE A 6 17.52 -29.01 2.18
CA ILE A 6 16.52 -28.21 2.90
C ILE A 6 16.81 -26.74 2.61
N ASN A 7 15.78 -25.98 2.20
CA ASN A 7 15.91 -24.53 2.01
C ASN A 7 15.08 -23.81 3.06
N ILE A 8 15.74 -22.96 3.84
CA ILE A 8 15.14 -22.07 4.84
C ILE A 8 14.98 -20.71 4.18
N LEU A 9 13.76 -20.40 3.77
CA LEU A 9 13.40 -19.12 3.18
C LEU A 9 13.07 -18.13 4.32
N VAL A 10 13.84 -17.06 4.43
CA VAL A 10 13.60 -16.01 5.43
C VAL A 10 13.10 -14.76 4.72
N CYS A 11 12.05 -14.13 5.26
CA CYS A 11 11.49 -12.91 4.69
C CYS A 11 12.49 -11.75 4.79
N GLY A 12 12.98 -11.27 3.65
CA GLY A 12 13.94 -10.17 3.55
C GLY A 12 13.32 -8.80 3.22
N GLY A 13 12.00 -8.67 3.25
CA GLY A 13 11.30 -7.41 3.00
C GLY A 13 11.47 -6.40 4.14
N THR A 14 11.26 -5.10 3.86
CA THR A 14 11.53 -4.01 4.80
C THR A 14 10.94 -4.23 6.20
N GLY A 15 9.69 -4.67 6.30
CA GLY A 15 9.01 -4.87 7.59
C GLY A 15 9.65 -5.96 8.46
N CYS A 16 10.09 -7.05 7.85
CA CYS A 16 10.77 -8.13 8.58
C CYS A 16 12.21 -7.74 8.95
N ARG A 17 12.91 -6.99 8.09
CA ARG A 17 14.23 -6.43 8.44
C ARG A 17 14.14 -5.50 9.66
N ALA A 18 13.12 -4.65 9.72
CA ALA A 18 12.85 -3.80 10.88
C ALA A 18 12.49 -4.58 12.16
N SER A 19 12.13 -5.86 12.05
CA SER A 19 11.80 -6.75 13.17
C SER A 19 12.87 -7.83 13.41
N ASN A 20 14.16 -7.48 13.27
CA ASN A 20 15.32 -8.36 13.47
C ASN A 20 15.50 -9.50 12.44
N GLY A 21 14.96 -9.33 11.22
CA GLY A 21 15.08 -10.33 10.15
C GLY A 21 16.53 -10.65 9.75
N GLU A 22 17.43 -9.65 9.76
CA GLU A 22 18.86 -9.86 9.43
C GLU A 22 19.56 -10.71 10.49
N THR A 23 19.30 -10.44 11.77
CA THR A 23 19.82 -11.26 12.88
C THR A 23 19.31 -12.71 12.80
N ILE A 24 18.06 -12.93 12.40
CA ILE A 24 17.52 -14.28 12.20
C ILE A 24 18.29 -15.01 11.09
N ILE A 25 18.55 -14.34 9.96
CA ILE A 25 19.32 -14.91 8.85
C ILE A 25 20.73 -15.29 9.31
N ASP A 26 21.41 -14.39 10.03
CA ASP A 26 22.77 -14.62 10.50
C ASP A 26 22.84 -15.75 11.54
N ASN A 27 21.86 -15.82 12.45
CA ASN A 27 21.76 -16.93 13.40
C ASN A 27 21.54 -18.27 12.69
N PHE A 28 20.74 -18.31 11.62
CA PHE A 28 20.55 -19.55 10.85
C PHE A 28 21.85 -19.99 10.19
N LYS A 29 22.61 -19.06 9.59
CA LYS A 29 23.92 -19.36 8.99
C LYS A 29 24.90 -19.92 10.03
N GLN A 30 24.99 -19.28 11.20
CA GLN A 30 25.88 -19.72 12.29
C GLN A 30 25.51 -21.10 12.83
N GLU A 31 24.21 -21.38 13.04
CA GLU A 31 23.78 -22.69 13.52
C GLU A 31 23.94 -23.79 12.46
N ILE A 32 23.82 -23.48 11.16
CA ILE A 32 24.10 -24.45 10.09
C ILE A 32 25.58 -24.83 10.07
N GLU A 33 26.49 -23.85 10.18
CA GLU A 33 27.94 -24.07 10.23
C GLU A 33 28.31 -24.91 11.47
N LYS A 34 27.82 -24.51 12.65
CA LYS A 34 28.07 -25.19 13.93
C LYS A 34 27.61 -26.64 13.97
N ASN A 35 26.53 -26.97 13.27
CA ASN A 35 25.99 -28.34 13.20
C ASN A 35 26.54 -29.13 11.99
N GLY A 36 27.47 -28.58 11.21
CA GLY A 36 28.05 -29.25 10.04
C GLY A 36 27.03 -29.56 8.94
N LEU A 37 25.99 -28.74 8.83
CA LEU A 37 24.87 -28.92 7.88
C LEU A 37 25.12 -28.22 6.54
N GLU A 38 26.33 -27.70 6.34
CA GLU A 38 26.76 -27.05 5.10
C GLU A 38 26.58 -27.99 3.89
N GLY A 39 26.05 -27.43 2.80
CA GLY A 39 25.73 -28.19 1.58
C GLY A 39 24.46 -29.04 1.64
N GLN A 40 23.87 -29.27 2.83
CA GLN A 40 22.58 -29.94 3.01
C GLN A 40 21.45 -28.96 3.29
N VAL A 41 21.74 -27.87 3.99
CA VAL A 41 20.79 -26.82 4.32
C VAL A 41 21.27 -25.51 3.70
N SER A 42 20.35 -24.75 3.10
CA SER A 42 20.64 -23.39 2.63
C SER A 42 19.66 -22.39 3.21
N VAL A 43 20.15 -21.18 3.49
CA VAL A 43 19.33 -20.05 3.94
C VAL A 43 19.19 -19.09 2.78
N VAL A 44 17.96 -18.80 2.39
CA VAL A 44 17.65 -17.94 1.25
C VAL A 44 16.88 -16.73 1.76
N THR A 45 17.44 -15.55 1.54
CA THR A 45 16.75 -14.29 1.80
C THR A 45 15.79 -14.02 0.66
N THR A 46 14.49 -14.01 0.94
CA THR A 46 13.45 -13.86 -0.08
C THR A 46 12.80 -12.48 -0.05
N GLY A 47 11.97 -12.17 -1.06
CA GLY A 47 11.04 -11.04 -1.01
C GLY A 47 9.99 -11.12 0.11
N CYS A 48 9.11 -10.13 0.21
CA CYS A 48 8.04 -10.11 1.21
C CYS A 48 7.02 -11.24 0.99
N PHE A 49 6.61 -11.93 2.07
CA PHE A 49 5.53 -12.93 2.05
C PHE A 49 4.13 -12.31 2.13
N GLY A 50 4.01 -11.02 2.43
CA GLY A 50 2.76 -10.27 2.51
C GLY A 50 2.10 -10.25 3.88
N PHE A 51 2.24 -11.28 4.72
CA PHE A 51 1.54 -11.35 6.02
C PHE A 51 2.30 -10.61 7.15
N CYS A 52 2.32 -9.28 7.08
CA CYS A 52 3.14 -8.43 7.94
C CYS A 52 2.82 -8.57 9.44
N GLU A 53 1.56 -8.72 9.85
CA GLU A 53 1.17 -8.90 11.27
C GLU A 53 1.82 -10.15 11.92
N LYS A 54 2.15 -11.15 11.11
CA LYS A 54 2.77 -12.41 11.54
C LYS A 54 4.27 -12.49 11.23
N GLY A 55 4.89 -11.38 10.83
CA GLY A 55 6.35 -11.27 10.65
C GLY A 55 7.13 -11.26 11.97
N PRO A 56 8.43 -11.59 11.97
CA PRO A 56 9.22 -12.20 10.88
C PRO A 56 8.76 -13.61 10.50
N ILE A 57 8.79 -13.91 9.19
CA ILE A 57 8.34 -15.18 8.63
C ILE A 57 9.54 -16.02 8.18
N VAL A 58 9.50 -17.31 8.52
CA VAL A 58 10.45 -18.31 8.05
C VAL A 58 9.68 -19.47 7.42
N LYS A 59 10.09 -19.91 6.25
CA LYS A 59 9.46 -21.02 5.54
C LYS A 59 10.50 -22.09 5.21
N ILE A 60 10.18 -23.34 5.53
CA ILE A 60 11.07 -24.48 5.28
C ILE A 60 10.55 -25.30 4.09
N MET A 61 11.42 -25.51 3.12
CA MET A 61 11.20 -26.34 1.92
C MET A 61 12.08 -27.59 1.97
N PRO A 62 11.60 -28.76 1.49
CA PRO A 62 10.37 -28.99 0.72
C PRO A 62 9.09 -29.20 1.55
N ASP A 63 9.21 -29.31 2.88
CA ASP A 63 8.09 -29.59 3.80
C ASP A 63 6.96 -28.53 3.80
N ASN A 64 7.17 -27.42 3.12
CA ASN A 64 6.27 -26.28 2.97
C ASN A 64 5.74 -25.77 4.33
N THR A 65 6.58 -25.82 5.37
CA THR A 65 6.21 -25.43 6.74
C THR A 65 6.45 -23.94 6.94
N PHE A 66 5.43 -23.25 7.46
CA PHE A 66 5.40 -21.81 7.64
C PHE A 66 5.43 -21.44 9.12
N TYR A 67 6.51 -20.78 9.54
CA TYR A 67 6.70 -20.27 10.89
C TYR A 67 6.43 -18.77 10.94
N THR A 68 5.68 -18.35 11.95
CA THR A 68 5.24 -16.97 12.17
C THR A 68 5.87 -16.38 13.42
N GLN A 69 6.10 -15.06 13.42
CA GLN A 69 6.63 -14.29 14.56
C GLN A 69 7.93 -14.87 15.13
N VAL A 70 8.80 -15.36 14.25
CA VAL A 70 10.08 -15.97 14.63
C VAL A 70 10.99 -14.91 15.24
N LYS A 71 11.56 -15.22 16.40
CA LYS A 71 12.57 -14.40 17.09
C LYS A 71 13.97 -14.94 16.85
N PRO A 72 15.03 -14.12 17.04
CA PRO A 72 16.40 -14.58 16.95
C PRO A 72 16.72 -15.79 17.84
N GLU A 73 16.10 -15.89 19.03
CA GLU A 73 16.29 -17.04 19.95
C GLU A 73 15.67 -18.34 19.43
N ASP A 74 14.63 -18.26 18.60
CA ASP A 74 13.87 -19.43 18.12
C ASP A 74 14.65 -20.24 17.05
N VAL A 75 15.65 -19.62 16.43
CA VAL A 75 16.45 -20.21 15.34
C VAL A 75 17.08 -21.54 15.74
N LYS A 76 17.63 -21.59 16.96
CA LYS A 76 18.26 -22.81 17.49
C LYS A 76 17.26 -23.96 17.58
N GLU A 77 16.06 -23.69 18.10
CA GLU A 77 15.00 -24.70 18.21
C GLU A 77 14.54 -25.19 16.84
N ILE A 78 14.40 -24.29 15.86
CA ILE A 78 14.02 -24.67 14.50
C ILE A 78 15.06 -25.60 13.86
N ILE A 79 16.36 -25.31 14.03
CA ILE A 79 17.43 -26.18 13.52
C ILE A 79 17.42 -27.53 14.25
N GLU A 80 17.38 -27.54 15.58
CA GLU A 80 17.47 -28.77 16.37
C GLU A 80 16.24 -29.67 16.21
N GLU A 81 15.03 -29.12 16.23
CA GLU A 81 13.80 -29.90 16.16
C GLU A 81 13.38 -30.19 14.73
N HIS A 82 13.28 -29.18 13.86
CA HIS A 82 12.76 -29.40 12.51
C HIS A 82 13.85 -29.89 11.56
N VAL A 83 14.97 -29.18 11.45
CA VAL A 83 15.99 -29.51 10.43
C VAL A 83 16.73 -30.81 10.75
N ILE A 84 17.13 -31.02 12.01
CA ILE A 84 17.90 -32.21 12.41
C ILE A 84 16.97 -33.39 12.75
N LYS A 85 15.92 -33.18 13.55
CA LYS A 85 15.05 -34.26 14.06
C LYS A 85 13.77 -34.48 13.25
N GLY A 86 13.45 -33.61 12.29
CA GLY A 86 12.25 -33.72 11.44
C GLY A 86 10.93 -33.36 12.13
N ARG A 87 10.96 -32.77 13.33
CA ARG A 87 9.77 -32.40 14.11
C ARG A 87 9.49 -30.91 14.00
N ARG A 88 8.28 -30.58 13.54
CA ARG A 88 7.84 -29.18 13.41
C ARG A 88 7.69 -28.53 14.78
N VAL A 89 8.09 -27.27 14.89
CA VAL A 89 7.94 -26.48 16.12
C VAL A 89 6.52 -25.93 16.19
N THR A 90 5.61 -26.67 16.84
CA THR A 90 4.17 -26.37 16.84
C THR A 90 3.83 -24.97 17.36
N ARG A 91 4.53 -24.49 18.41
CA ARG A 91 4.32 -23.14 18.97
C ARG A 91 4.60 -21.99 18.00
N LEU A 92 5.38 -22.23 16.94
CA LEU A 92 5.73 -21.23 15.93
C LEU A 92 4.84 -21.33 14.67
N LEU A 93 4.00 -22.36 14.59
CA LEU A 93 3.03 -22.49 13.51
C LEU A 93 1.88 -21.50 13.72
N TYR A 94 1.32 -21.02 12.62
CA TYR A 94 0.13 -20.18 12.67
C TYR A 94 -1.02 -20.93 13.34
N GLU A 95 -1.60 -20.33 14.38
CA GLU A 95 -2.82 -20.81 15.00
C GLU A 95 -4.02 -20.11 14.35
N ASP A 96 -4.94 -20.91 13.81
CA ASP A 96 -6.19 -20.38 13.27
C ASP A 96 -7.03 -19.75 14.41
N PRO A 97 -7.42 -18.48 14.28
CA PRO A 97 -8.14 -17.79 15.35
C PRO A 97 -9.52 -18.41 15.64
N GLU A 98 -10.17 -19.03 14.64
CA GLU A 98 -11.49 -19.64 14.75
C GLU A 98 -11.41 -21.09 15.25
N THR A 99 -10.55 -21.92 14.63
CA THR A 99 -10.50 -23.36 14.94
C THR A 99 -9.51 -23.71 16.06
N LYS A 100 -8.58 -22.80 16.39
CA LYS A 100 -7.46 -23.03 17.33
C LYS A 100 -6.49 -24.13 16.88
N GLU A 101 -6.56 -24.53 15.61
CA GLU A 101 -5.66 -25.51 15.02
C GLU A 101 -4.37 -24.86 14.50
N HIS A 102 -3.25 -25.57 14.63
CA HIS A 102 -1.98 -25.14 14.06
C HIS A 102 -1.88 -25.52 12.59
N ILE A 103 -1.79 -24.51 11.73
CA ILE A 103 -1.68 -24.65 10.28
C ILE A 103 -0.22 -24.48 9.87
N SER A 104 0.35 -25.52 9.25
CA SER A 104 1.72 -25.50 8.76
C SER A 104 1.86 -24.99 7.32
N ASP A 105 0.84 -25.15 6.47
CA ASP A 105 0.88 -24.71 5.07
C ASP A 105 0.14 -23.39 4.89
N SER A 106 0.83 -22.39 4.34
CA SER A 106 0.26 -21.07 4.12
C SER A 106 -1.01 -21.09 3.26
N LYS A 107 -1.18 -22.07 2.35
CA LYS A 107 -2.38 -22.18 1.50
C LYS A 107 -3.68 -22.43 2.27
N HIS A 108 -3.58 -22.95 3.50
CA HIS A 108 -4.74 -23.23 4.34
C HIS A 108 -5.05 -22.11 5.34
N MET A 109 -4.20 -21.09 5.43
CA MET A 109 -4.45 -19.92 6.28
C MET A 109 -5.50 -19.02 5.64
N GLY A 110 -6.46 -18.53 6.43
CA GLY A 110 -7.53 -17.64 5.96
C GLY A 110 -7.01 -16.44 5.16
N PHE A 111 -5.86 -15.88 5.59
CA PHE A 111 -5.18 -14.78 4.91
C PHE A 111 -4.83 -15.06 3.44
N TYR A 112 -4.32 -16.26 3.12
CA TYR A 112 -3.84 -16.58 1.78
C TYR A 112 -4.88 -17.29 0.90
N ARG A 113 -5.88 -17.95 1.51
CA ARG A 113 -6.81 -18.86 0.82
C ARG A 113 -7.60 -18.21 -0.32
N LYS A 114 -7.99 -16.94 -0.17
CA LYS A 114 -8.76 -16.17 -1.16
C LYS A 114 -7.90 -15.35 -2.13
N GLN A 115 -6.57 -15.38 -1.97
CA GLN A 115 -5.68 -14.59 -2.82
C GLN A 115 -5.34 -15.30 -4.12
N ILE A 116 -5.25 -14.53 -5.22
CA ILE A 116 -4.70 -14.98 -6.50
C ILE A 116 -3.48 -14.13 -6.80
N ARG A 117 -2.29 -14.68 -6.58
CA ARG A 117 -1.02 -13.94 -6.73
C ARG A 117 -0.49 -14.03 -8.16
N ILE A 118 -0.60 -12.94 -8.91
CA ILE A 118 -0.08 -12.76 -10.28
C ILE A 118 1.10 -11.78 -10.25
N ALA A 119 0.87 -10.56 -9.78
CA ALA A 119 1.92 -9.54 -9.64
C ALA A 119 2.93 -9.91 -8.55
N LEU A 120 2.47 -10.51 -7.45
CA LEU A 120 3.31 -10.93 -6.33
C LEU A 120 3.75 -12.40 -6.40
N ARG A 121 3.64 -13.07 -7.54
CA ARG A 121 3.82 -14.54 -7.68
C ARG A 121 5.19 -15.07 -7.22
N ASN A 122 6.23 -14.26 -7.29
CA ASN A 122 7.60 -14.62 -6.94
C ASN A 122 8.03 -14.10 -5.56
N CYS A 123 7.34 -13.10 -5.02
CA CYS A 123 7.68 -12.52 -3.72
C CYS A 123 7.49 -13.57 -2.60
N GLY A 124 8.56 -13.83 -1.84
CA GLY A 124 8.61 -14.87 -0.81
C GLY A 124 8.97 -16.27 -1.32
N PHE A 125 9.28 -16.41 -2.61
CA PHE A 125 9.68 -17.70 -3.20
C PHE A 125 11.08 -17.68 -3.82
N ILE A 126 11.52 -16.53 -4.32
CA ILE A 126 12.87 -16.36 -4.89
C ILE A 126 13.73 -15.45 -4.03
N ASN A 127 15.04 -15.61 -4.18
CA ASN A 127 16.01 -14.58 -3.86
C ASN A 127 16.01 -13.50 -4.97
N PRO A 128 15.59 -12.26 -4.68
CA PRO A 128 15.50 -11.19 -5.68
C PRO A 128 16.87 -10.71 -6.19
N GLU A 129 17.97 -11.13 -5.56
CA GLU A 129 19.34 -10.75 -5.93
C GLU A 129 20.02 -11.83 -6.79
N ILE A 130 19.31 -12.90 -7.18
CA ILE A 130 19.83 -13.99 -8.02
C ILE A 130 18.93 -14.16 -9.25
N ILE A 131 19.40 -13.68 -10.41
CA ILE A 131 18.67 -13.78 -11.69
C ILE A 131 18.29 -15.21 -12.08
N ASP A 132 19.11 -16.20 -11.75
CA ASP A 132 18.85 -17.61 -12.09
C ASP A 132 17.57 -18.14 -11.44
N GLU A 133 17.20 -17.65 -10.25
CA GLU A 133 15.94 -18.05 -9.60
C GLU A 133 14.72 -17.47 -10.31
N TYR A 134 14.85 -16.28 -10.91
CA TYR A 134 13.80 -15.71 -11.77
C TYR A 134 13.67 -16.50 -13.07
N ILE A 135 14.78 -16.81 -13.73
CA ILE A 135 14.82 -17.61 -14.97
C ILE A 135 14.25 -19.02 -14.73
N ALA A 136 14.59 -19.66 -13.61
CA ALA A 136 14.07 -20.98 -13.23
C ALA A 136 12.56 -21.00 -13.01
N ARG A 137 11.91 -19.83 -12.92
CA ARG A 137 10.45 -19.65 -12.79
C ARG A 137 9.86 -18.96 -14.01
N ASP A 138 10.35 -19.34 -15.20
CA ASP A 138 9.90 -18.86 -16.51
C ASP A 138 10.16 -17.35 -16.75
N GLY A 139 11.10 -16.76 -16.02
CA GLY A 139 11.55 -15.39 -16.23
C GLY A 139 12.24 -15.22 -17.58
N TYR A 140 12.01 -14.09 -18.25
CA TYR A 140 12.53 -13.75 -19.59
C TYR A 140 12.01 -14.61 -20.74
N VAL A 141 11.17 -15.62 -20.48
CA VAL A 141 10.50 -16.42 -21.53
C VAL A 141 9.56 -15.55 -22.37
N ALA A 142 8.84 -14.61 -21.74
CA ALA A 142 7.91 -13.74 -22.46
C ALA A 142 8.68 -12.79 -23.38
N LEU A 143 9.76 -12.20 -22.89
CA LEU A 143 10.63 -11.33 -23.70
C LEU A 143 11.25 -12.09 -24.88
N GLY A 144 11.74 -13.31 -24.64
CA GLY A 144 12.25 -14.19 -25.69
C GLY A 144 11.22 -14.41 -26.80
N SER A 145 10.02 -14.93 -26.46
CA SER A 145 8.95 -15.17 -27.43
C SER A 145 8.49 -13.89 -28.15
N CYS A 146 8.42 -12.76 -27.45
CA CYS A 146 8.07 -11.48 -28.09
C CYS A 146 9.07 -11.06 -29.17
N LEU A 147 10.37 -11.27 -28.93
CA LEU A 147 11.42 -10.86 -29.86
C LEU A 147 11.62 -11.83 -31.02
N THR A 148 11.37 -13.13 -30.81
CA THR A 148 11.68 -14.17 -31.81
C THR A 148 10.47 -14.65 -32.60
N GLU A 149 9.26 -14.57 -32.05
CA GLU A 149 8.08 -15.23 -32.62
C GLU A 149 6.93 -14.27 -32.97
N LYS A 150 6.93 -13.05 -32.41
CA LYS A 150 5.82 -12.10 -32.54
C LYS A 150 6.30 -10.77 -33.13
N THR A 151 5.39 -10.03 -33.73
CA THR A 151 5.61 -8.64 -34.12
C THR A 151 5.22 -7.68 -32.98
N PRO A 152 5.74 -6.44 -32.96
CA PRO A 152 5.37 -5.44 -31.95
C PRO A 152 3.86 -5.21 -31.85
N GLN A 153 3.16 -5.23 -32.99
CA GLN A 153 1.71 -5.01 -33.04
C GLN A 153 0.92 -6.19 -32.46
N GLU A 154 1.34 -7.43 -32.72
CA GLU A 154 0.69 -8.61 -32.13
C GLU A 154 0.80 -8.63 -30.60
N VAL A 155 1.95 -8.22 -30.06
CA VAL A 155 2.13 -8.10 -28.60
C VAL A 155 1.21 -7.00 -28.03
N ILE A 156 1.12 -5.84 -28.68
CA ILE A 156 0.18 -4.77 -28.28
C ILE A 156 -1.26 -5.27 -28.29
N ASP A 157 -1.68 -5.97 -29.34
CA ASP A 157 -3.05 -6.50 -29.45
C ASP A 157 -3.34 -7.59 -28.41
N GLU A 158 -2.34 -8.41 -28.04
CA GLU A 158 -2.45 -9.36 -26.95
C GLU A 158 -2.64 -8.64 -25.59
N ILE A 159 -1.87 -7.58 -25.30
CA ILE A 159 -2.07 -6.77 -24.09
C ILE A 159 -3.44 -6.07 -24.11
N LYS A 160 -3.92 -5.59 -25.26
CA LYS A 160 -5.28 -5.04 -25.40
C LYS A 160 -6.35 -6.09 -25.09
N LEU A 161 -6.19 -7.31 -25.63
CA LEU A 161 -7.12 -8.42 -25.41
C LEU A 161 -7.17 -8.87 -23.95
N SER A 162 -6.06 -8.73 -23.21
CA SER A 162 -6.01 -9.05 -21.78
C SER A 162 -6.96 -8.16 -20.95
N GLY A 163 -7.25 -6.95 -21.42
CA GLY A 163 -8.02 -5.96 -20.67
C GLY A 163 -7.28 -5.36 -19.47
N LEU A 164 -5.94 -5.47 -19.43
CA LEU A 164 -5.13 -4.84 -18.37
C LEU A 164 -5.35 -3.32 -18.35
N ARG A 165 -5.70 -2.82 -17.17
CA ARG A 165 -5.82 -1.39 -16.86
C ARG A 165 -4.67 -0.97 -15.95
N GLY A 166 -4.17 0.25 -16.13
CA GLY A 166 -3.06 0.79 -15.34
C GLY A 166 -3.33 0.74 -13.84
N ARG A 167 -2.39 0.17 -13.09
CA ARG A 167 -2.51 -0.14 -11.66
C ARG A 167 -2.13 1.00 -10.71
N GLY A 168 -1.61 2.11 -11.23
CA GLY A 168 -1.32 3.33 -10.48
C GLY A 168 -2.54 4.23 -10.19
N GLY A 169 -3.75 3.68 -10.14
CA GLY A 169 -4.97 4.41 -9.76
C GLY A 169 -5.92 4.78 -10.90
N GLY A 170 -5.46 5.46 -11.95
CA GLY A 170 -6.34 5.99 -13.01
C GLY A 170 -7.02 4.94 -13.90
N GLY A 171 -6.53 3.70 -13.90
CA GLY A 171 -7.19 2.61 -14.62
C GLY A 171 -7.29 2.79 -16.14
N PHE A 172 -6.34 3.48 -16.78
CA PHE A 172 -6.35 3.62 -18.24
C PHE A 172 -5.94 2.28 -18.92
N PRO A 173 -6.56 1.85 -20.03
CA PRO A 173 -6.20 0.59 -20.69
C PRO A 173 -4.74 0.59 -21.19
N THR A 174 -3.92 -0.33 -20.68
CA THR A 174 -2.47 -0.36 -20.92
C THR A 174 -2.14 -0.58 -22.39
N GLY A 175 -2.83 -1.52 -23.05
CA GLY A 175 -2.60 -1.81 -24.47
C GLY A 175 -2.92 -0.64 -25.40
N LEU A 176 -3.96 0.15 -25.11
CA LEU A 176 -4.25 1.38 -25.87
C LEU A 176 -3.16 2.43 -25.65
N LYS A 177 -2.64 2.55 -24.42
CA LYS A 177 -1.54 3.46 -24.11
C LYS A 177 -0.30 3.13 -24.93
N TRP A 178 0.02 1.84 -25.06
CA TRP A 178 1.13 1.34 -25.87
C TRP A 178 0.90 1.61 -27.36
N GLU A 179 -0.31 1.37 -27.86
CA GLU A 179 -0.69 1.66 -29.24
C GLU A 179 -0.51 3.14 -29.59
N PHE A 180 -0.92 4.06 -28.71
CA PHE A 180 -0.73 5.49 -28.91
C PHE A 180 0.75 5.89 -28.98
N ALA A 181 1.59 5.38 -28.09
CA ALA A 181 3.03 5.65 -28.12
C ALA A 181 3.72 5.01 -29.35
N SER A 182 3.25 3.84 -29.79
CA SER A 182 3.79 3.15 -30.97
C SER A 182 3.52 3.93 -32.26
N LYS A 183 2.32 4.50 -32.42
CA LYS A 183 1.92 5.28 -33.61
C LYS A 183 2.70 6.58 -33.81
N ASN A 184 3.24 7.17 -32.76
CA ASN A 184 4.04 8.40 -32.85
C ASN A 184 5.41 8.10 -33.47
N LYS A 185 5.81 8.84 -34.51
CA LYS A 185 7.12 8.66 -35.16
C LYS A 185 8.16 9.55 -34.49
N ALA A 186 9.26 8.95 -34.01
CA ALA A 186 10.40 9.65 -33.46
C ALA A 186 11.67 8.81 -33.67
N ASP A 187 12.81 9.48 -33.71
CA ASP A 187 14.17 8.92 -33.66
C ASP A 187 14.46 8.18 -32.34
N GLN A 188 13.87 8.64 -31.25
CA GLN A 188 13.96 8.02 -29.92
C GLN A 188 12.59 8.03 -29.25
N LYS A 189 12.30 6.96 -28.51
CA LYS A 189 11.16 6.87 -27.60
C LYS A 189 11.62 6.36 -26.25
N TYR A 190 10.80 6.57 -25.22
CA TYR A 190 11.14 6.16 -23.85
C TYR A 190 10.05 5.30 -23.22
N VAL A 191 10.47 4.30 -22.45
CA VAL A 191 9.61 3.58 -21.50
C VAL A 191 9.91 4.12 -20.12
N VAL A 192 8.89 4.54 -19.38
CA VAL A 192 9.06 5.08 -18.03
C VAL A 192 8.32 4.20 -17.05
N CYS A 193 9.02 3.72 -16.03
CA CYS A 193 8.42 3.06 -14.87
C CYS A 193 8.27 4.08 -13.75
N ASN A 194 7.02 4.34 -13.37
CA ASN A 194 6.67 5.14 -12.22
C ASN A 194 6.66 4.26 -10.98
N ALA A 195 7.72 4.39 -10.16
CA ALA A 195 7.88 3.76 -8.86
C ALA A 195 7.84 4.80 -7.71
N ASP A 196 7.12 5.90 -7.91
CA ASP A 196 6.87 6.93 -6.90
C ASP A 196 5.59 6.60 -6.10
N GLU A 197 5.64 5.50 -5.34
CA GLU A 197 4.55 5.06 -4.46
C GLU A 197 4.50 5.95 -3.21
N GLY A 198 3.98 7.16 -3.36
CA GLY A 198 3.92 8.18 -2.32
C GLY A 198 2.72 8.07 -1.36
N ASP A 199 1.73 7.22 -1.66
CA ASP A 199 0.51 7.10 -0.87
C ASP A 199 0.81 6.57 0.55
N PRO A 200 0.37 7.26 1.63
CA PRO A 200 0.51 6.74 2.98
C PRO A 200 -0.17 5.38 3.12
N GLY A 201 0.58 4.40 3.64
CA GLY A 201 0.10 3.03 3.82
C GLY A 201 0.21 2.14 2.57
N ALA A 202 0.62 2.67 1.42
CA ALA A 202 0.93 1.86 0.23
C ALA A 202 2.39 1.39 0.24
N PHE A 203 2.60 0.12 -0.11
CA PHE A 203 3.92 -0.51 -0.22
C PHE A 203 3.92 -1.73 -1.16
N MET A 204 2.99 -1.76 -2.10
CA MET A 204 2.85 -2.85 -3.07
C MET A 204 3.93 -2.78 -4.15
N ASP A 205 4.17 -1.59 -4.72
CA ASP A 205 5.20 -1.38 -5.74
C ASP A 205 6.57 -1.62 -5.11
N ARG A 206 6.78 -1.09 -3.89
CA ARG A 206 7.98 -1.40 -3.10
C ARG A 206 8.21 -2.92 -2.99
N SER A 207 7.17 -3.67 -2.67
CA SER A 207 7.30 -5.12 -2.44
C SER A 207 7.59 -5.91 -3.70
N ILE A 208 7.10 -5.45 -4.86
CA ILE A 208 7.47 -6.00 -6.17
C ILE A 208 8.93 -5.69 -6.47
N LEU A 209 9.37 -4.44 -6.35
CA LEU A 209 10.76 -4.05 -6.64
C LEU A 209 11.77 -4.70 -5.69
N GLU A 210 11.40 -4.85 -4.42
CA GLU A 210 12.23 -5.56 -3.44
C GLU A 210 12.20 -7.08 -3.64
N GLY A 211 11.12 -7.66 -4.16
CA GLY A 211 10.90 -9.11 -4.15
C GLY A 211 11.03 -9.81 -5.50
N ASP A 212 10.88 -9.09 -6.59
CA ASP A 212 10.93 -9.58 -7.97
C ASP A 212 11.28 -8.43 -8.95
N PRO A 213 12.47 -7.80 -8.85
CA PRO A 213 12.82 -6.66 -9.70
C PRO A 213 12.88 -7.03 -11.20
N HIS A 214 13.31 -8.26 -11.53
CA HIS A 214 13.47 -8.71 -12.91
C HIS A 214 12.15 -8.74 -13.69
N THR A 215 11.00 -9.02 -13.04
CA THR A 215 9.70 -8.97 -13.74
C THR A 215 9.37 -7.58 -14.29
N VAL A 216 9.88 -6.51 -13.66
CA VAL A 216 9.68 -5.14 -14.13
C VAL A 216 10.63 -4.84 -15.28
N LEU A 217 11.89 -5.25 -15.18
CA LEU A 217 12.89 -5.06 -16.24
C LEU A 217 12.47 -5.77 -17.53
N GLU A 218 12.04 -7.02 -17.42
CA GLU A 218 11.52 -7.81 -18.55
C GLU A 218 10.33 -7.11 -19.22
N ALA A 219 9.35 -6.68 -18.42
CA ALA A 219 8.17 -6.00 -18.94
C ALA A 219 8.48 -4.65 -19.60
N MET A 220 9.46 -3.91 -19.07
CA MET A 220 9.93 -2.66 -19.68
C MET A 220 10.60 -2.91 -21.03
N ALA A 221 11.40 -3.97 -21.16
CA ALA A 221 12.01 -4.36 -22.44
C ALA A 221 10.94 -4.77 -23.47
N ILE A 222 9.93 -5.53 -23.05
CA ILE A 222 8.76 -5.88 -23.90
C ILE A 222 8.02 -4.62 -24.37
N CYS A 223 7.75 -3.68 -23.47
CA CYS A 223 7.13 -2.39 -23.82
C CYS A 223 8.01 -1.61 -24.81
N GLY A 224 9.33 -1.59 -24.58
CA GLY A 224 10.31 -0.95 -25.44
C GLY A 224 10.25 -1.50 -26.86
N TYR A 225 10.24 -2.83 -26.99
CA TYR A 225 10.09 -3.51 -28.28
C TYR A 225 8.78 -3.13 -28.97
N CYS A 226 7.66 -3.13 -28.24
CA CYS A 226 6.34 -2.82 -28.77
C CYS A 226 6.24 -1.40 -29.35
N ILE A 227 6.84 -0.42 -28.68
CA ILE A 227 6.73 0.99 -29.08
C ILE A 227 7.89 1.44 -29.96
N GLY A 228 8.98 0.67 -30.03
CA GLY A 228 10.24 1.07 -30.69
C GLY A 228 11.09 2.03 -29.84
N ALA A 229 11.07 1.86 -28.52
CA ALA A 229 11.94 2.57 -27.60
C ALA A 229 13.17 1.73 -27.26
N THR A 230 14.34 2.35 -27.27
CA THR A 230 15.63 1.73 -26.91
C THR A 230 16.09 2.07 -25.50
N LYS A 231 15.36 2.97 -24.80
CA LYS A 231 15.72 3.42 -23.46
C LYS A 231 14.54 3.36 -22.50
N GLY A 232 14.78 2.74 -21.35
CA GLY A 232 13.90 2.72 -20.19
C GLY A 232 14.41 3.64 -19.09
N VAL A 233 13.51 4.27 -18.35
CA VAL A 233 13.83 5.03 -17.14
C VAL A 233 12.94 4.58 -16.01
N ILE A 234 13.52 4.16 -14.90
CA ILE A 234 12.78 3.88 -13.67
C ILE A 234 12.93 5.09 -12.76
N TYR A 235 11.83 5.81 -12.53
CA TYR A 235 11.76 6.88 -11.54
C TYR A 235 11.34 6.27 -10.20
N ILE A 236 12.27 6.22 -9.26
CA ILE A 236 12.08 5.60 -7.94
C ILE A 236 12.31 6.61 -6.84
N ARG A 237 11.42 6.63 -5.87
CA ARG A 237 11.52 7.50 -4.71
C ARG A 237 12.75 7.17 -3.84
N ALA A 238 13.41 8.20 -3.31
CA ALA A 238 14.64 8.03 -2.54
C ALA A 238 14.42 7.30 -1.20
N GLU A 239 13.19 7.26 -0.69
CA GLU A 239 12.85 6.60 0.57
C GLU A 239 12.84 5.06 0.49
N TYR A 240 13.11 4.47 -0.69
CA TYR A 240 13.19 3.02 -0.90
C TYR A 240 14.62 2.51 -1.14
N PRO A 241 15.54 2.61 -0.16
CA PRO A 241 16.94 2.26 -0.34
C PRO A 241 17.15 0.78 -0.74
N LEU A 242 16.39 -0.14 -0.14
CA LEU A 242 16.50 -1.57 -0.44
C LEU A 242 16.03 -1.90 -1.87
N ALA A 243 14.93 -1.30 -2.33
CA ALA A 243 14.47 -1.47 -3.70
C ALA A 243 15.50 -0.91 -4.71
N ILE A 244 16.10 0.24 -4.40
CA ILE A 244 17.17 0.83 -5.23
C ILE A 244 18.37 -0.10 -5.34
N GLU A 245 18.83 -0.67 -4.23
CA GLU A 245 19.95 -1.61 -4.20
C GLU A 245 19.67 -2.85 -5.06
N ARG A 246 18.51 -3.47 -4.85
CA ARG A 246 18.11 -4.67 -5.60
C ARG A 246 17.89 -4.41 -7.09
N LEU A 247 17.34 -3.24 -7.46
CA LEU A 247 17.23 -2.84 -8.86
C LEU A 247 18.60 -2.66 -9.52
N LYS A 248 19.57 -2.07 -8.83
CA LYS A 248 20.94 -1.96 -9.37
C LYS A 248 21.55 -3.33 -9.64
N ILE A 249 21.40 -4.27 -8.70
CA ILE A 249 21.87 -5.65 -8.86
C ILE A 249 21.18 -6.30 -10.06
N ALA A 250 19.85 -6.24 -10.13
CA ALA A 250 19.06 -6.85 -11.20
C ALA A 250 19.37 -6.26 -12.59
N ILE A 251 19.55 -4.94 -12.69
CA ILE A 251 19.93 -4.27 -13.94
C ILE A 251 21.32 -4.75 -14.39
N ASN A 252 22.29 -4.83 -13.49
CA ASN A 252 23.63 -5.29 -13.82
C ASN A 252 23.63 -6.76 -14.26
N GLN A 253 22.94 -7.64 -13.53
CA GLN A 253 22.79 -9.05 -13.89
C GLN A 253 22.13 -9.22 -15.26
N ALA A 254 21.06 -8.46 -15.54
CA ALA A 254 20.39 -8.52 -16.83
C ALA A 254 21.30 -8.05 -17.98
N ARG A 255 22.16 -7.05 -17.76
CA ARG A 255 23.19 -6.64 -18.75
C ARG A 255 24.25 -7.72 -18.96
N GLU A 256 24.74 -8.33 -17.89
CA GLU A 256 25.74 -9.42 -17.96
C GLU A 256 25.21 -10.65 -18.71
N TYR A 257 23.92 -10.95 -18.57
CA TYR A 257 23.25 -12.04 -19.28
C TYR A 257 22.80 -11.67 -20.71
N GLY A 258 23.02 -10.43 -21.17
CA GLY A 258 22.59 -9.96 -22.49
C GLY A 258 21.06 -9.81 -22.63
N LEU A 259 20.36 -9.64 -21.51
CA LEU A 259 18.91 -9.42 -21.41
C LEU A 259 18.55 -7.93 -21.35
N LEU A 260 19.55 -7.06 -21.20
CA LEU A 260 19.53 -5.61 -21.40
C LEU A 260 20.81 -5.18 -22.12
N GLY A 261 20.77 -4.05 -22.82
CA GLY A 261 21.88 -3.53 -23.62
C GLY A 261 21.60 -3.64 -25.11
N GLU A 262 22.56 -4.16 -25.85
CA GLU A 262 22.50 -4.27 -27.32
C GLU A 262 22.11 -5.68 -27.76
N LYS A 263 21.36 -5.77 -28.86
CA LYS A 263 21.00 -7.00 -29.58
C LYS A 263 20.45 -8.09 -28.67
N LEU A 264 19.41 -7.75 -27.92
CA LEU A 264 18.77 -8.67 -26.97
C LEU A 264 18.40 -9.98 -27.69
N PHE A 265 18.78 -11.12 -27.10
CA PHE A 265 18.59 -12.46 -27.69
C PHE A 265 19.19 -12.64 -29.10
N GLY A 266 20.19 -11.83 -29.48
CA GLY A 266 20.76 -11.84 -30.83
C GLY A 266 19.86 -11.22 -31.90
N SER A 267 18.79 -10.51 -31.50
CA SER A 267 17.93 -9.73 -32.40
C SER A 267 18.56 -8.37 -32.75
N ASP A 268 17.90 -7.60 -33.61
CA ASP A 268 18.29 -6.21 -33.92
C ASP A 268 17.73 -5.19 -32.90
N PHE A 269 17.12 -5.64 -31.81
CA PHE A 269 16.52 -4.78 -30.80
C PHE A 269 17.47 -4.51 -29.63
N ASP A 270 17.70 -3.22 -29.36
CA ASP A 270 18.48 -2.73 -28.24
C ASP A 270 17.55 -2.13 -27.18
N PHE A 271 17.79 -2.42 -25.90
CA PHE A 271 17.07 -1.79 -24.80
C PHE A 271 17.88 -1.75 -23.52
N ASP A 272 18.07 -0.56 -22.96
CA ASP A 272 18.77 -0.39 -21.68
C ASP A 272 17.98 0.51 -20.72
N ILE A 273 18.25 0.38 -19.42
CA ILE A 273 17.49 1.03 -18.34
C ILE A 273 18.39 1.92 -17.48
N GLU A 274 17.92 3.14 -17.21
CA GLU A 274 18.52 4.08 -16.28
C GLU A 274 17.63 4.27 -15.03
N LEU A 275 18.26 4.51 -13.88
CA LEU A 275 17.58 4.87 -12.63
C LEU A 275 17.58 6.38 -12.43
N LYS A 276 16.43 6.94 -12.07
CA LYS A 276 16.27 8.32 -11.61
C LYS A 276 15.67 8.32 -10.21
N TYR A 277 16.28 9.09 -9.31
CA TYR A 277 15.86 9.18 -7.92
C TYR A 277 14.92 10.37 -7.73
N GLY A 278 13.78 10.13 -7.11
CA GLY A 278 12.88 11.17 -6.64
C GLY A 278 13.47 11.93 -5.45
N ALA A 279 12.91 13.11 -5.19
CA ALA A 279 13.37 14.02 -4.13
C ALA A 279 12.31 14.25 -3.04
N GLY A 280 11.43 13.27 -2.81
CA GLY A 280 10.43 13.28 -1.74
C GLY A 280 9.23 14.19 -1.99
N ALA A 281 8.71 14.23 -3.23
CA ALA A 281 7.53 15.02 -3.58
C ALA A 281 6.43 14.10 -4.13
N PHE A 282 5.31 13.95 -3.41
CA PHE A 282 4.20 13.06 -3.77
C PHE A 282 3.59 13.41 -5.13
N VAL A 283 3.56 14.69 -5.48
CA VAL A 283 3.03 15.14 -6.79
C VAL A 283 3.82 14.58 -7.97
N CYS A 284 5.08 14.16 -7.79
CA CYS A 284 5.87 13.50 -8.82
C CYS A 284 5.35 12.10 -9.19
N GLY A 285 4.35 11.56 -8.47
CA GLY A 285 3.60 10.41 -8.92
C GLY A 285 2.68 10.72 -10.11
N GLU A 286 2.35 11.98 -10.37
CA GLU A 286 1.62 12.40 -11.58
C GLU A 286 2.54 12.34 -12.80
N GLU A 287 2.03 11.77 -13.89
CA GLU A 287 2.81 11.41 -15.07
C GLU A 287 3.68 12.53 -15.67
N THR A 288 3.16 13.77 -15.73
CA THR A 288 3.90 14.91 -16.30
C THR A 288 4.82 15.57 -15.28
N ALA A 289 4.43 15.63 -14.01
CA ALA A 289 5.31 16.06 -12.94
C ALA A 289 6.53 15.14 -12.79
N LEU A 290 6.32 13.82 -12.93
CA LEU A 290 7.38 12.81 -12.96
C LEU A 290 8.39 13.11 -14.08
N ILE A 291 7.89 13.39 -15.29
CA ILE A 291 8.72 13.70 -16.46
C ILE A 291 9.57 14.95 -16.20
N HIS A 292 8.98 16.03 -15.73
CA HIS A 292 9.72 17.24 -15.37
C HIS A 292 10.79 16.97 -14.31
N SER A 293 10.47 16.17 -13.29
CA SER A 293 11.45 15.80 -12.27
C SER A 293 12.61 14.98 -12.84
N MET A 294 12.36 14.07 -13.79
CA MET A 294 13.41 13.33 -14.50
C MET A 294 14.29 14.22 -15.40
N GLU A 295 13.75 15.35 -15.85
CA GLU A 295 14.46 16.36 -16.65
C GLU A 295 15.28 17.34 -15.81
N GLY A 296 15.14 17.27 -14.48
CA GLY A 296 15.81 18.17 -13.53
C GLY A 296 15.03 19.46 -13.26
N GLU A 297 13.78 19.54 -13.72
CA GLU A 297 12.87 20.65 -13.44
C GLU A 297 12.07 20.40 -12.14
N ARG A 298 11.29 21.40 -11.73
CA ARG A 298 10.34 21.25 -10.62
C ARG A 298 9.19 20.33 -11.06
N GLY A 299 8.81 19.38 -10.21
CA GLY A 299 7.73 18.41 -10.46
C GLY A 299 6.34 19.06 -10.46
N GLU A 300 6.03 19.82 -11.50
CA GLU A 300 4.74 20.50 -11.66
C GLU A 300 3.98 19.92 -12.84
N PRO A 301 2.72 19.44 -12.67
CA PRO A 301 1.93 18.90 -13.76
C PRO A 301 1.69 19.90 -14.90
N THR A 302 1.58 19.40 -16.13
CA THR A 302 1.25 20.18 -17.33
C THR A 302 -0.19 19.95 -17.79
N VAL A 303 -0.72 20.92 -18.53
CA VAL A 303 -2.02 20.77 -19.20
C VAL A 303 -1.84 19.80 -20.36
N LYS A 304 -2.76 18.83 -20.48
CA LYS A 304 -2.84 17.89 -21.59
C LYS A 304 -3.94 18.37 -22.54
N PRO A 305 -3.75 18.42 -23.88
CA PRO A 305 -2.58 18.00 -24.67
C PRO A 305 -1.41 19.00 -24.68
N PRO A 306 -0.17 18.56 -25.05
CA PRO A 306 0.18 17.23 -25.55
C PRO A 306 0.22 16.16 -24.45
N PHE A 307 -0.13 14.93 -24.81
CA PHE A 307 0.01 13.78 -23.90
C PHE A 307 1.45 13.24 -23.93
N PRO A 308 1.95 12.60 -22.85
CA PRO A 308 3.30 12.02 -22.83
C PRO A 308 3.58 11.00 -23.94
N ALA A 309 2.54 10.29 -24.41
CA ALA A 309 2.65 9.37 -25.54
C ALA A 309 3.00 10.06 -26.87
N GLU A 310 2.74 11.37 -27.00
CA GLU A 310 3.10 12.20 -28.15
C GLU A 310 4.40 12.97 -27.88
N SER A 311 4.46 13.68 -26.75
CA SER A 311 5.62 14.46 -26.33
C SER A 311 5.73 14.40 -24.80
N GLY A 312 6.63 13.56 -24.31
CA GLY A 312 6.91 13.36 -22.89
C GLY A 312 8.36 13.67 -22.57
N TYR A 313 9.10 12.68 -22.05
CA TYR A 313 10.49 12.84 -21.64
C TYR A 313 11.38 13.32 -22.78
N LYS A 314 12.07 14.44 -22.55
CA LYS A 314 12.91 15.19 -23.49
C LYS A 314 12.18 15.59 -24.76
N GLY A 315 10.87 15.83 -24.67
CA GLY A 315 10.00 16.14 -25.79
C GLY A 315 9.82 14.98 -26.78
N LYS A 316 10.08 13.73 -26.35
CA LYS A 316 9.96 12.53 -27.17
C LYS A 316 8.77 11.66 -26.72
N PRO A 317 8.15 10.87 -27.61
CA PRO A 317 7.10 9.93 -27.25
C PRO A 317 7.53 9.02 -26.10
N SER A 318 6.77 9.06 -25.01
CA SER A 318 7.10 8.38 -23.76
C SER A 318 5.91 7.61 -23.23
N ASN A 319 6.15 6.35 -22.84
CA ASN A 319 5.11 5.50 -22.28
C ASN A 319 5.35 5.26 -20.79
N VAL A 320 4.57 5.93 -19.94
CA VAL A 320 4.69 5.81 -18.48
C VAL A 320 3.75 4.73 -17.95
N ASN A 321 4.25 3.71 -17.24
CA ASN A 321 3.40 2.76 -16.50
C ASN A 321 3.89 2.60 -15.07
N ASN A 322 2.97 2.18 -14.20
CA ASN A 322 3.24 1.86 -12.81
C ASN A 322 3.89 0.46 -12.68
N VAL A 323 4.66 0.24 -11.61
CA VAL A 323 5.37 -1.01 -11.30
C VAL A 323 4.45 -2.24 -11.35
N GLU A 324 3.32 -2.25 -10.62
CA GLU A 324 2.38 -3.37 -10.64
C GLU A 324 1.81 -3.62 -12.05
N THR A 325 1.65 -2.57 -12.86
CA THR A 325 1.20 -2.72 -14.26
C THR A 325 2.23 -3.54 -15.05
N PHE A 326 3.52 -3.23 -14.91
CA PHE A 326 4.59 -3.98 -15.55
C PHE A 326 4.71 -5.40 -15.01
N ALA A 327 4.54 -5.62 -13.71
CA ALA A 327 4.65 -6.95 -13.10
C ALA A 327 3.63 -7.98 -13.64
N ASN A 328 2.50 -7.51 -14.18
CA ASN A 328 1.49 -8.35 -14.81
C ASN A 328 1.85 -8.77 -16.25
N ILE A 329 2.67 -7.99 -16.97
CA ILE A 329 2.91 -8.16 -18.42
C ILE A 329 3.52 -9.53 -18.76
N PRO A 330 4.63 -9.99 -18.14
CA PRO A 330 5.26 -11.24 -18.54
C PRO A 330 4.33 -12.45 -18.34
N VAL A 331 3.53 -12.43 -17.28
CA VAL A 331 2.59 -13.52 -16.96
C VAL A 331 1.43 -13.57 -17.95
N ILE A 332 0.92 -12.40 -18.34
CA ILE A 332 -0.14 -12.29 -19.35
C ILE A 332 0.33 -12.91 -20.67
N LEU A 333 1.58 -12.63 -21.08
CA LEU A 333 2.13 -13.13 -22.33
C LEU A 333 2.46 -14.63 -22.26
N ASN A 334 3.03 -15.10 -21.14
CA ASN A 334 3.34 -16.54 -20.96
C ASN A 334 2.09 -17.42 -20.91
N LYS A 335 0.98 -16.94 -20.31
CA LYS A 335 -0.27 -17.72 -20.16
C LYS A 335 -1.34 -17.38 -21.19
N GLY A 336 -1.12 -16.31 -21.97
CA GLY A 336 -2.05 -15.76 -22.93
C GLY A 336 -3.09 -14.81 -22.33
N ALA A 337 -3.49 -13.82 -23.12
CA ALA A 337 -4.49 -12.81 -22.75
C ALA A 337 -5.84 -13.38 -22.27
N ASN A 338 -6.28 -14.51 -22.86
CA ASN A 338 -7.53 -15.18 -22.52
C ASN A 338 -7.52 -15.86 -21.14
N TRP A 339 -6.35 -16.12 -20.57
CA TRP A 339 -6.25 -16.58 -19.20
C TRP A 339 -6.50 -15.42 -18.22
N PHE A 340 -5.91 -14.26 -18.50
CA PHE A 340 -6.04 -13.08 -17.65
C PHE A 340 -7.43 -12.44 -17.71
N ASN A 341 -8.06 -12.39 -18.89
CA ASN A 341 -9.37 -11.75 -19.07
C ASN A 341 -10.56 -12.51 -18.42
N LYS A 342 -10.33 -13.77 -18.01
CA LYS A 342 -11.28 -14.59 -17.23
C LYS A 342 -11.25 -14.27 -15.74
N ILE A 343 -10.24 -13.55 -15.28
CA ILE A 343 -10.08 -13.15 -13.88
C ILE A 343 -10.60 -11.72 -13.75
N GLY A 344 -11.36 -11.44 -12.70
CA GLY A 344 -11.92 -10.11 -12.45
C GLY A 344 -13.34 -9.92 -12.99
N THR A 345 -13.79 -8.67 -13.10
CA THR A 345 -15.13 -8.32 -13.61
C THR A 345 -15.14 -8.16 -15.13
N GLU A 346 -16.27 -7.79 -15.72
CA GLU A 346 -16.35 -7.53 -17.16
C GLU A 346 -15.45 -6.36 -17.60
N LYS A 347 -15.44 -5.27 -16.83
CA LYS A 347 -14.71 -4.03 -17.15
C LYS A 347 -13.35 -3.90 -16.47
N SER A 348 -13.10 -4.69 -15.42
CA SER A 348 -11.85 -4.64 -14.66
C SER A 348 -11.25 -6.04 -14.57
N LYS A 349 -10.34 -6.33 -15.50
CA LYS A 349 -9.69 -7.64 -15.62
C LYS A 349 -8.51 -7.81 -14.67
N GLY A 350 -8.21 -9.06 -14.35
CA GLY A 350 -7.08 -9.48 -13.54
C GLY A 350 -7.26 -9.29 -12.05
N THR A 351 -6.12 -9.20 -11.37
CA THR A 351 -6.01 -9.01 -9.92
C THR A 351 -5.52 -7.61 -9.59
N LYS A 352 -5.69 -7.22 -8.33
CA LYS A 352 -5.13 -6.00 -7.75
C LYS A 352 -4.44 -6.32 -6.43
N VAL A 353 -3.27 -5.75 -6.24
CA VAL A 353 -2.57 -5.78 -4.96
C VAL A 353 -3.11 -4.67 -4.06
N PHE A 354 -3.46 -5.01 -2.82
CA PHE A 354 -3.84 -4.06 -1.77
C PHE A 354 -2.90 -4.16 -0.58
N ALA A 355 -2.56 -3.00 -0.02
CA ALA A 355 -1.91 -2.88 1.27
C ALA A 355 -2.98 -2.64 2.34
N LEU A 356 -3.31 -3.71 3.07
CA LEU A 356 -4.34 -3.69 4.11
C LEU A 356 -3.70 -3.28 5.45
N ALA A 357 -4.13 -2.14 5.98
CA ALA A 357 -3.59 -1.53 7.19
C ALA A 357 -4.68 -0.91 8.07
N GLY A 358 -4.29 -0.36 9.22
CA GLY A 358 -5.21 0.27 10.18
C GLY A 358 -5.70 -0.69 11.27
N LYS A 359 -6.98 -0.57 11.64
CA LYS A 359 -7.63 -1.29 12.75
C LYS A 359 -8.13 -2.69 12.35
N VAL A 360 -7.28 -3.46 11.67
CA VAL A 360 -7.60 -4.80 11.13
C VAL A 360 -6.69 -5.86 11.73
N ASN A 361 -7.20 -7.08 11.98
CA ASN A 361 -6.43 -8.13 12.65
C ASN A 361 -5.23 -8.62 11.83
N ASN A 362 -5.40 -8.80 10.52
CA ASN A 362 -4.35 -9.27 9.62
C ASN A 362 -3.86 -8.12 8.72
N VAL A 363 -2.86 -7.38 9.18
CA VAL A 363 -2.17 -6.35 8.39
C VAL A 363 -1.21 -7.01 7.40
N GLY A 364 -1.20 -6.54 6.15
CA GLY A 364 -0.34 -7.11 5.12
C GLY A 364 -0.63 -6.68 3.68
N LEU A 365 0.07 -7.33 2.75
CA LEU A 365 -0.23 -7.28 1.32
C LEU A 365 -1.09 -8.46 0.91
N ILE A 366 -2.15 -8.14 0.19
CA ILE A 366 -3.09 -9.10 -0.36
C ILE A 366 -3.20 -8.88 -1.86
N GLU A 367 -3.33 -9.95 -2.63
CA GLU A 367 -3.62 -9.85 -4.06
C GLU A 367 -4.92 -10.59 -4.36
N VAL A 368 -5.95 -9.85 -4.75
CA VAL A 368 -7.31 -10.38 -4.95
C VAL A 368 -7.80 -10.10 -6.36
N PRO A 369 -8.69 -10.95 -6.91
CA PRO A 369 -9.37 -10.66 -8.17
C PRO A 369 -10.17 -9.37 -8.08
N MET A 370 -10.17 -8.59 -9.17
CA MET A 370 -11.08 -7.44 -9.29
C MET A 370 -12.54 -7.88 -9.11
N GLY A 371 -13.32 -7.12 -8.35
CA GLY A 371 -14.70 -7.46 -8.02
C GLY A 371 -14.89 -8.25 -6.71
N THR A 372 -13.79 -8.66 -6.04
CA THR A 372 -13.86 -9.11 -4.64
C THR A 372 -14.48 -8.00 -3.79
N THR A 373 -15.37 -8.33 -2.84
CA THR A 373 -16.05 -7.30 -2.04
C THR A 373 -15.18 -6.75 -0.91
N LEU A 374 -15.49 -5.54 -0.43
CA LEU A 374 -14.83 -4.97 0.76
C LEU A 374 -15.02 -5.86 2.00
N ARG A 375 -16.18 -6.52 2.13
CA ARG A 375 -16.47 -7.45 3.21
C ARG A 375 -15.50 -8.62 3.23
N GLU A 376 -15.29 -9.25 2.08
CA GLU A 376 -14.35 -10.36 1.95
C GLU A 376 -12.92 -9.94 2.27
N VAL A 377 -12.50 -8.77 1.79
CA VAL A 377 -11.16 -8.24 2.07
C VAL A 377 -10.96 -7.95 3.57
N ILE A 378 -11.91 -7.26 4.21
CA ILE A 378 -11.74 -6.78 5.59
C ILE A 378 -12.00 -7.89 6.62
N PHE A 379 -13.12 -8.62 6.49
CA PHE A 379 -13.56 -9.56 7.51
C PHE A 379 -12.99 -10.96 7.30
N GLU A 380 -12.87 -11.43 6.05
CA GLU A 380 -12.38 -12.78 5.80
C GLU A 380 -10.85 -12.82 5.67
N ILE A 381 -10.28 -12.00 4.79
CA ILE A 381 -8.81 -11.96 4.61
C ILE A 381 -8.16 -11.19 5.76
N GLY A 382 -8.68 -9.99 6.06
CA GLY A 382 -8.24 -9.14 7.16
C GLY A 382 -8.55 -9.68 8.55
N GLY A 383 -9.40 -10.71 8.68
CA GLY A 383 -9.77 -11.31 9.96
C GLY A 383 -10.60 -10.38 10.86
N GLY A 384 -11.23 -9.35 10.30
CA GLY A 384 -12.07 -8.41 11.03
C GLY A 384 -11.30 -7.31 11.75
N ILE A 385 -12.01 -6.60 12.62
CA ILE A 385 -11.52 -5.39 13.31
C ILE A 385 -10.78 -5.78 14.58
N LYS A 386 -9.69 -5.06 14.89
CA LYS A 386 -8.92 -5.27 16.13
C LYS A 386 -9.84 -5.13 17.36
N ASP A 387 -9.60 -5.96 18.37
CA ASP A 387 -10.34 -6.00 19.62
C ASP A 387 -11.86 -6.26 19.48
N ASN A 388 -12.30 -6.84 18.36
CA ASN A 388 -13.72 -7.10 18.04
C ASN A 388 -14.61 -5.84 18.07
N LYS A 389 -14.02 -4.67 17.81
CA LYS A 389 -14.77 -3.41 17.69
C LYS A 389 -15.61 -3.36 16.41
N GLN A 390 -16.53 -2.40 16.34
CA GLN A 390 -17.32 -2.21 15.13
C GLN A 390 -16.51 -1.54 14.04
N PHE A 391 -16.72 -2.03 12.82
CA PHE A 391 -16.22 -1.39 11.62
C PHE A 391 -16.95 -0.06 11.40
N LYS A 392 -16.17 1.01 11.21
CA LYS A 392 -16.71 2.34 10.96
C LYS A 392 -16.58 2.73 9.48
N ALA A 393 -15.35 2.68 8.98
CA ALA A 393 -15.04 3.04 7.61
C ALA A 393 -13.76 2.36 7.12
N VAL A 394 -13.60 2.31 5.81
CA VAL A 394 -12.33 2.01 5.14
C VAL A 394 -12.01 3.15 4.18
N GLN A 395 -10.80 3.67 4.24
CA GLN A 395 -10.29 4.60 3.26
C GLN A 395 -9.57 3.81 2.17
N THR A 396 -9.90 4.09 0.90
CA THR A 396 -9.25 3.47 -0.26
C THR A 396 -8.75 4.53 -1.21
N GLY A 397 -7.61 4.29 -1.85
CA GLY A 397 -7.06 5.21 -2.85
C GLY A 397 -6.17 6.31 -2.29
N GLY A 398 -5.59 6.08 -1.12
CA GLY A 398 -4.61 6.99 -0.52
C GLY A 398 -5.24 8.30 -0.02
N PRO A 399 -4.45 9.36 0.22
CA PRO A 399 -4.89 10.58 0.88
C PRO A 399 -5.89 11.39 0.04
N SER A 400 -6.02 11.07 -1.25
CA SER A 400 -7.02 11.61 -2.17
C SER A 400 -8.29 10.74 -2.31
N GLY A 401 -8.32 9.62 -1.58
CA GLY A 401 -9.41 8.65 -1.58
C GLY A 401 -10.62 9.07 -0.74
N GLY A 402 -11.74 8.37 -0.93
CA GLY A 402 -12.93 8.54 -0.11
C GLY A 402 -12.96 7.56 1.07
N CYS A 403 -13.77 7.86 2.08
CA CYS A 403 -14.08 6.94 3.17
C CYS A 403 -15.38 6.19 2.86
N LEU A 404 -15.30 4.87 2.82
CA LEU A 404 -16.43 3.96 2.55
C LEU A 404 -16.91 3.35 3.87
N THR A 405 -18.21 3.43 4.14
CA THR A 405 -18.85 2.96 5.37
C THR A 405 -19.39 1.54 5.26
N SER A 406 -20.06 1.08 6.32
CA SER A 406 -20.70 -0.24 6.39
C SER A 406 -21.71 -0.49 5.25
N SER A 407 -22.35 0.55 4.71
CA SER A 407 -23.27 0.43 3.57
C SER A 407 -22.60 0.01 2.27
N PHE A 408 -21.27 0.16 2.18
CA PHE A 408 -20.50 -0.19 0.98
C PHE A 408 -19.76 -1.53 1.11
N LEU A 409 -19.90 -2.27 2.22
CA LEU A 409 -19.15 -3.50 2.46
C LEU A 409 -19.36 -4.56 1.36
N ASP A 410 -20.56 -4.63 0.79
CA ASP A 410 -20.90 -5.59 -0.26
C ASP A 410 -20.62 -5.05 -1.67
N THR A 411 -20.05 -3.85 -1.78
CA THR A 411 -19.66 -3.26 -3.07
C THR A 411 -18.44 -4.01 -3.64
N PRO A 412 -18.51 -4.49 -4.89
CA PRO A 412 -17.37 -5.07 -5.58
C PRO A 412 -16.24 -4.05 -5.74
N ILE A 413 -14.99 -4.46 -5.44
CA ILE A 413 -13.82 -3.61 -5.58
C ILE A 413 -13.38 -3.60 -7.05
N ASP A 414 -13.83 -2.60 -7.80
CA ASP A 414 -13.34 -2.28 -9.13
C ASP A 414 -13.32 -0.76 -9.36
N TYR A 415 -12.68 -0.31 -10.46
CA TYR A 415 -12.50 1.12 -10.70
C TYR A 415 -13.82 1.90 -10.76
N ASP A 416 -14.83 1.34 -11.42
CA ASP A 416 -16.05 2.07 -11.74
C ASP A 416 -16.96 2.15 -10.50
N ASN A 417 -17.08 1.05 -9.76
CA ASN A 417 -17.87 0.98 -8.53
C ASN A 417 -17.28 1.83 -7.40
N LEU A 418 -15.95 1.87 -7.24
CA LEU A 418 -15.32 2.72 -6.23
C LEU A 418 -15.51 4.21 -6.52
N ILE A 419 -15.38 4.62 -7.79
CA ILE A 419 -15.64 6.01 -8.21
C ILE A 419 -17.10 6.38 -7.95
N ALA A 420 -18.04 5.49 -8.28
CA ALA A 420 -19.46 5.70 -8.03
C ALA A 420 -19.78 5.82 -6.52
N ALA A 421 -19.03 5.12 -5.67
CA ALA A 421 -19.13 5.19 -4.21
C ALA A 421 -18.43 6.42 -3.59
N GLY A 422 -17.90 7.34 -4.40
CA GLY A 422 -17.20 8.54 -3.92
C GLY A 422 -15.78 8.27 -3.41
N SER A 423 -15.19 7.14 -3.79
CA SER A 423 -13.80 6.77 -3.49
C SER A 423 -13.03 6.50 -4.78
N MET A 424 -11.86 5.88 -4.69
CA MET A 424 -11.08 5.45 -5.84
C MET A 424 -10.17 4.28 -5.50
N MET A 425 -9.65 3.63 -6.54
CA MET A 425 -8.67 2.54 -6.41
C MET A 425 -7.33 3.06 -5.88
N GLY A 426 -6.85 4.19 -6.43
CA GLY A 426 -5.51 4.73 -6.19
C GLY A 426 -4.40 3.68 -6.36
N SER A 427 -3.33 3.80 -5.57
CA SER A 427 -2.28 2.78 -5.53
C SER A 427 -2.75 1.44 -4.97
N GLY A 428 -3.84 1.35 -4.21
CA GLY A 428 -4.26 0.10 -3.54
C GLY A 428 -4.02 0.09 -2.03
N GLY A 429 -3.70 1.23 -1.41
CA GLY A 429 -3.77 1.36 0.06
C GLY A 429 -5.21 1.24 0.56
N MET A 430 -5.42 0.43 1.61
CA MET A 430 -6.69 0.28 2.32
C MET A 430 -6.49 0.46 3.82
N ILE A 431 -6.97 1.59 4.36
CA ILE A 431 -6.84 1.92 5.78
C ILE A 431 -8.19 1.69 6.48
N VAL A 432 -8.26 0.64 7.29
CA VAL A 432 -9.46 0.26 8.06
C VAL A 432 -9.54 1.07 9.35
N MET A 433 -10.72 1.60 9.66
CA MET A 433 -11.03 2.42 10.83
C MET A 433 -12.16 1.80 11.66
N ASP A 434 -12.05 1.93 12.98
CA ASP A 434 -13.03 1.44 13.95
C ASP A 434 -13.88 2.58 14.54
N GLU A 435 -14.81 2.23 15.43
CA GLU A 435 -15.72 3.17 16.12
C GLU A 435 -15.02 4.31 16.88
N ASP A 436 -13.75 4.13 17.28
CA ASP A 436 -12.97 5.12 18.04
C ASP A 436 -12.26 6.15 17.15
N ASN A 437 -12.36 6.05 15.82
CA ASN A 437 -11.76 7.02 14.91
C ASN A 437 -12.69 8.21 14.65
N CYS A 438 -12.21 9.45 14.81
CA CYS A 438 -12.99 10.65 14.48
C CYS A 438 -12.92 10.96 12.98
N MET A 439 -14.05 10.93 12.26
CA MET A 439 -14.02 11.12 10.80
C MET A 439 -13.68 12.57 10.40
N VAL A 440 -13.97 13.55 11.26
CA VAL A 440 -13.55 14.94 11.08
C VAL A 440 -12.02 15.07 11.21
N SER A 441 -11.42 14.36 12.18
CA SER A 441 -9.97 14.30 12.39
C SER A 441 -9.26 13.62 11.22
N VAL A 442 -9.83 12.52 10.72
CA VAL A 442 -9.34 11.79 9.54
C VAL A 442 -9.34 12.67 8.29
N ALA A 443 -10.45 13.37 8.01
CA ALA A 443 -10.53 14.29 6.88
C ALA A 443 -9.50 15.41 6.98
N LYS A 444 -9.28 15.94 8.18
CA LYS A 444 -8.25 16.95 8.45
C LYS A 444 -6.85 16.40 8.17
N PHE A 445 -6.52 15.22 8.68
CA PHE A 445 -5.19 14.58 8.50
C PHE A 445 -4.82 14.39 7.02
N TYR A 446 -5.74 13.86 6.20
CA TYR A 446 -5.45 13.69 4.77
C TYR A 446 -5.35 15.02 4.01
N LEU A 447 -6.11 16.03 4.44
CA LEU A 447 -6.01 17.36 3.85
C LEU A 447 -4.72 18.09 4.25
N GLU A 448 -4.22 17.89 5.48
CA GLU A 448 -2.88 18.38 5.89
C GLU A 448 -1.81 17.83 4.96
N PHE A 449 -1.79 16.51 4.75
CA PHE A 449 -0.88 15.86 3.80
C PHE A 449 -1.00 16.48 2.40
N THR A 450 -2.23 16.62 1.88
CA THR A 450 -2.42 17.13 0.52
C THR A 450 -2.02 18.62 0.37
N CYS A 451 -2.11 19.40 1.45
CA CYS A 451 -1.62 20.78 1.47
C CYS A 451 -0.09 20.85 1.43
N GLU A 452 0.60 19.96 2.14
CA GLU A 452 2.06 19.85 2.13
C GLU A 452 2.59 19.38 0.76
N GLU A 453 1.86 18.48 0.11
CA GLU A 453 2.24 17.86 -1.16
C GLU A 453 1.79 18.63 -2.42
N SER A 454 1.11 19.76 -2.25
CA SER A 454 0.67 20.58 -3.37
C SER A 454 1.86 21.20 -4.12
N CYS A 455 1.98 20.96 -5.42
CA CYS A 455 2.99 21.61 -6.28
C CYS A 455 2.90 23.15 -6.32
N GLY A 456 1.76 23.72 -5.92
CA GLY A 456 1.55 25.17 -5.80
C GLY A 456 1.13 25.89 -7.08
N LYS A 457 0.94 25.16 -8.19
CA LYS A 457 0.65 25.74 -9.52
C LYS A 457 -0.74 26.34 -9.65
N CYS A 458 -1.80 25.60 -9.29
CA CYS A 458 -3.18 26.08 -9.41
C CYS A 458 -3.69 26.69 -8.09
N VAL A 459 -4.38 27.83 -8.18
CA VAL A 459 -4.95 28.54 -7.03
C VAL A 459 -5.94 27.68 -6.24
N PRO A 460 -6.85 26.91 -6.87
CA PRO A 460 -7.81 26.07 -6.14
C PRO A 460 -7.11 25.03 -5.24
N CYS A 461 -6.12 24.30 -5.74
CA CYS A 461 -5.37 23.35 -4.91
C CYS A 461 -4.52 24.06 -3.86
N ARG A 462 -3.72 25.06 -4.24
CA ARG A 462 -2.74 25.71 -3.34
C ARG A 462 -3.42 26.48 -2.20
N ILE A 463 -4.47 27.23 -2.51
CA ILE A 463 -5.12 28.14 -1.56
C ILE A 463 -6.44 27.54 -1.07
N GLY A 464 -7.22 26.90 -1.94
CA GLY A 464 -8.49 26.30 -1.56
C GLY A 464 -8.33 25.20 -0.51
N ASN A 465 -7.39 24.26 -0.70
CA ASN A 465 -7.15 23.22 0.31
C ASN A 465 -6.69 23.80 1.65
N LYS A 466 -5.89 24.88 1.63
CA LYS A 466 -5.51 25.60 2.85
C LYS A 466 -6.74 26.18 3.55
N ARG A 467 -7.70 26.75 2.82
CA ARG A 467 -8.96 27.26 3.40
C ARG A 467 -9.82 26.14 3.97
N LEU A 468 -9.93 25.01 3.28
CA LEU A 468 -10.61 23.83 3.80
C LEU A 468 -9.96 23.35 5.12
N LEU A 469 -8.63 23.32 5.19
CA LEU A 469 -7.88 22.91 6.36
C LEU A 469 -8.07 23.87 7.54
N GLU A 470 -8.09 25.17 7.29
CA GLU A 470 -8.40 26.20 8.29
C GLU A 470 -9.80 25.97 8.89
N ILE A 471 -10.79 25.65 8.05
CA ILE A 471 -12.16 25.36 8.51
C ILE A 471 -12.22 24.06 9.32
N LEU A 472 -11.61 22.96 8.85
CA LEU A 472 -11.55 21.71 9.61
C LEU A 472 -10.80 21.87 10.94
N THR A 473 -9.75 22.68 10.96
CA THR A 473 -9.02 23.02 12.18
C THR A 473 -9.92 23.78 13.17
N LYS A 474 -10.72 24.73 12.68
CA LYS A 474 -11.71 25.45 13.48
C LYS A 474 -12.77 24.50 14.07
N ILE A 475 -13.27 23.56 13.27
CA ILE A 475 -14.26 22.54 13.72
C ILE A 475 -13.65 21.62 14.78
N THR A 476 -12.46 21.08 14.55
CA THR A 476 -11.77 20.18 15.50
C THR A 476 -11.34 20.86 16.80
N LYS A 477 -11.31 22.20 16.84
CA LYS A 477 -11.12 23.02 18.05
C LYS A 477 -12.42 23.39 18.77
N GLY A 478 -13.58 23.03 18.22
CA GLY A 478 -14.89 23.44 18.76
C GLY A 478 -15.26 24.88 18.45
N GLU A 479 -14.54 25.55 17.56
CA GLU A 479 -14.83 26.93 17.16
C GLU A 479 -15.74 26.99 15.92
N GLY A 480 -16.02 25.85 15.29
CA GLY A 480 -16.82 25.74 14.06
C GLY A 480 -18.30 26.11 14.23
N THR A 481 -18.95 26.44 13.12
CA THR A 481 -20.36 26.82 13.00
C THR A 481 -21.05 26.01 11.90
N MET A 482 -22.39 25.95 11.88
CA MET A 482 -23.12 25.20 10.84
C MET A 482 -22.86 25.76 9.44
N ASP A 483 -22.68 27.08 9.32
CA ASP A 483 -22.29 27.75 8.07
C ASP A 483 -20.91 27.27 7.56
N ASP A 484 -19.99 26.95 8.47
CA ASP A 484 -18.68 26.39 8.09
C ASP A 484 -18.81 25.02 7.40
N LEU A 485 -19.81 24.19 7.78
CA LEU A 485 -20.04 22.89 7.13
C LEU A 485 -20.52 23.05 5.69
N TYR A 486 -21.45 23.98 5.43
CA TYR A 486 -21.91 24.27 4.07
C TYR A 486 -20.80 24.89 3.22
N LYS A 487 -19.97 25.75 3.81
CA LYS A 487 -18.78 26.31 3.16
C LYS A 487 -17.76 25.23 2.80
N LEU A 488 -17.51 24.27 3.69
CA LEU A 488 -16.65 23.12 3.40
C LEU A 488 -17.16 22.38 2.16
N LYS A 489 -18.43 21.98 2.14
CA LYS A 489 -19.00 21.23 1.01
C LYS A 489 -18.92 22.00 -0.30
N ASN A 490 -19.27 23.28 -0.30
CA ASN A 490 -19.21 24.12 -1.50
C ASN A 490 -17.77 24.28 -2.01
N LEU A 491 -16.85 24.69 -1.13
CA LEU A 491 -15.45 24.91 -1.52
C LEU A 491 -14.79 23.61 -2.01
N SER A 492 -15.09 22.47 -1.41
CA SER A 492 -14.61 21.17 -1.87
C SER A 492 -15.02 20.87 -3.31
N ASN A 493 -16.27 21.14 -3.69
CA ASN A 493 -16.72 20.97 -5.08
C ASN A 493 -16.04 21.94 -6.03
N VAL A 494 -15.88 23.22 -5.63
CA VAL A 494 -15.16 24.21 -6.44
C VAL A 494 -13.72 23.76 -6.72
N ILE A 495 -13.00 23.26 -5.71
CA ILE A 495 -11.63 22.77 -5.87
C ILE A 495 -11.59 21.58 -6.83
N LYS A 496 -12.54 20.65 -6.67
CA LYS A 496 -12.67 19.48 -7.53
C LYS A 496 -12.86 19.85 -9.01
N ASP A 497 -13.71 20.83 -9.28
CA ASP A 497 -14.06 21.22 -10.66
C ASP A 497 -13.01 22.14 -11.31
N THR A 498 -12.19 22.84 -10.52
CA THR A 498 -11.28 23.88 -11.04
C THR A 498 -9.80 23.56 -10.89
N SER A 499 -9.44 22.39 -10.35
CA SER A 499 -8.05 21.94 -10.23
C SER A 499 -7.50 21.34 -11.52
N LEU A 500 -6.22 21.60 -11.77
CA LEU A 500 -5.54 21.23 -13.03
C LEU A 500 -5.21 19.74 -13.14
N CYS A 501 -4.75 19.12 -12.04
CA CYS A 501 -4.32 17.73 -12.03
C CYS A 501 -5.19 16.87 -11.10
N GLY A 502 -5.04 15.55 -11.24
CA GLY A 502 -5.78 14.56 -10.45
C GLY A 502 -5.70 14.83 -8.95
N LEU A 503 -4.51 15.09 -8.40
CA LEU A 503 -4.33 15.39 -6.97
C LEU A 503 -5.25 16.52 -6.49
N GLY A 504 -5.26 17.66 -7.19
CA GLY A 504 -6.13 18.78 -6.81
C GLY A 504 -7.62 18.42 -6.93
N GLN A 505 -7.99 17.70 -7.99
CA GLN A 505 -9.38 17.29 -8.24
C GLN A 505 -9.90 16.30 -7.17
N THR A 506 -9.04 15.43 -6.66
CA THR A 506 -9.40 14.39 -5.70
C THR A 506 -9.09 14.74 -4.25
N SER A 507 -8.26 15.75 -4.00
CA SER A 507 -7.92 16.22 -2.66
C SER A 507 -9.10 16.50 -1.73
N PRO A 508 -10.29 16.93 -2.21
CA PRO A 508 -11.44 17.14 -1.34
C PRO A 508 -12.28 15.88 -1.07
N ASN A 509 -11.97 14.74 -1.71
CA ASN A 509 -12.77 13.51 -1.55
C ASN A 509 -12.84 13.00 -0.11
N PRO A 510 -11.76 13.00 0.71
CA PRO A 510 -11.88 12.63 2.12
C PRO A 510 -12.90 13.51 2.83
N VAL A 511 -12.88 14.83 2.58
CA VAL A 511 -13.81 15.79 3.20
C VAL A 511 -15.25 15.58 2.74
N LEU A 512 -15.47 15.40 1.44
CA LEU A 512 -16.81 15.20 0.88
C LEU A 512 -17.42 13.88 1.37
N SER A 513 -16.66 12.78 1.28
CA SER A 513 -17.13 11.46 1.71
C SER A 513 -17.41 11.40 3.22
N THR A 514 -16.62 12.06 4.06
CA THR A 514 -16.91 12.09 5.51
C THR A 514 -18.07 13.02 5.84
N LEU A 515 -18.25 14.14 5.14
CA LEU A 515 -19.43 14.99 5.31
C LEU A 515 -20.72 14.27 4.93
N ASP A 516 -20.72 13.54 3.82
CA ASP A 516 -21.91 12.85 3.32
C ASP A 516 -22.27 11.63 4.18
N ASN A 517 -21.27 10.91 4.70
CA ASN A 517 -21.51 9.67 5.46
C ASN A 517 -21.54 9.85 6.99
N PHE A 518 -20.93 10.91 7.53
CA PHE A 518 -20.78 11.13 8.97
C PHE A 518 -21.20 12.55 9.37
N TRP A 519 -22.26 13.07 8.74
CA TRP A 519 -22.80 14.40 9.01
C TRP A 519 -23.02 14.65 10.52
N ASP A 520 -23.55 13.64 11.22
CA ASP A 520 -23.83 13.71 12.66
C ASP A 520 -22.56 13.98 13.49
N GLU A 521 -21.40 13.46 13.09
CA GLU A 521 -20.13 13.77 13.76
C GLU A 521 -19.74 15.23 13.57
N TYR A 522 -19.91 15.79 12.36
CA TYR A 522 -19.64 17.20 12.11
C TYR A 522 -20.59 18.10 12.91
N VAL A 523 -21.88 17.76 12.98
CA VAL A 523 -22.86 18.48 13.80
C VAL A 523 -22.48 18.41 15.28
N ALA A 524 -22.08 17.24 15.80
CA ALA A 524 -21.62 17.12 17.19
C ALA A 524 -20.40 18.02 17.51
N HIS A 525 -19.45 18.16 16.57
CA HIS A 525 -18.30 19.05 16.76
C HIS A 525 -18.71 20.54 16.77
N VAL A 526 -19.73 20.89 15.99
CA VAL A 526 -20.15 22.27 15.75
C VAL A 526 -21.17 22.75 16.77
N GLU A 527 -22.20 21.95 17.07
CA GLU A 527 -23.32 22.30 17.95
C GLU A 527 -23.09 21.82 19.38
N GLU A 528 -22.75 20.54 19.57
CA GLU A 528 -22.52 19.96 20.91
C GLU A 528 -21.15 20.31 21.49
N LYS A 529 -20.23 20.83 20.66
CA LYS A 529 -18.82 21.06 21.02
C LYS A 529 -18.18 19.81 21.63
N ARG A 530 -18.46 18.65 21.03
CA ARG A 530 -18.03 17.34 21.52
C ARG A 530 -17.53 16.48 20.35
N CYS A 531 -16.50 15.67 20.61
CA CYS A 531 -16.00 14.68 19.66
C CYS A 531 -16.53 13.29 20.04
N PRO A 532 -17.47 12.68 19.29
CA PRO A 532 -18.05 11.38 19.65
C PRO A 532 -17.02 10.25 19.81
N ALA A 533 -15.93 10.30 19.04
CA ALA A 533 -14.84 9.34 19.08
C ALA A 533 -13.77 9.64 20.16
N ALA A 534 -13.90 10.75 20.90
CA ALA A 534 -12.95 11.20 21.92
C ALA A 534 -11.47 11.27 21.45
N GLU A 535 -11.26 11.65 20.18
CA GLU A 535 -9.93 11.82 19.57
C GLU A 535 -9.47 13.29 19.61
N CYS A 536 -10.39 14.22 19.30
CA CYS A 536 -10.08 15.65 19.27
C CYS A 536 -9.95 16.22 20.69
N ARG A 537 -8.71 16.43 21.16
CA ARG A 537 -8.39 16.88 22.53
C ARG A 537 -9.19 18.09 23.01
N ALA A 538 -9.39 19.09 22.14
CA ALA A 538 -10.09 20.33 22.47
C ALA A 538 -11.60 20.12 22.74
N LEU A 539 -12.16 18.98 22.33
CA LEU A 539 -13.57 18.64 22.41
C LEU A 539 -13.86 17.49 23.39
N LEU A 540 -12.88 17.15 24.24
CA LEU A 540 -13.01 16.09 25.22
C LEU A 540 -13.80 16.58 26.44
N HIS A 541 -14.79 15.79 26.84
CA HIS A 541 -15.46 15.96 28.11
C HIS A 541 -15.09 14.81 29.06
N TYR A 542 -14.62 15.17 30.25
CA TYR A 542 -14.38 14.19 31.31
C TYR A 542 -15.61 14.13 32.20
N ILE A 543 -16.17 12.94 32.39
CA ILE A 543 -17.35 12.71 33.21
C ILE A 543 -17.00 11.69 34.29
N ILE A 544 -17.40 12.01 35.52
CA ILE A 544 -17.26 11.11 36.67
C ILE A 544 -18.55 10.33 36.81
N ASP A 545 -18.42 8.99 36.81
CA ASP A 545 -19.50 8.05 37.10
C ASP A 545 -19.78 8.05 38.61
N PRO A 546 -20.97 8.51 39.05
CA PRO A 546 -21.31 8.58 40.47
C PRO A 546 -21.32 7.22 41.17
N GLU A 547 -21.60 6.13 40.45
CA GLU A 547 -21.69 4.79 41.04
C GLU A 547 -20.32 4.20 41.34
N LYS A 548 -19.31 4.55 40.53
CA LYS A 548 -17.92 4.08 40.70
C LYS A 548 -17.07 5.02 41.55
N CYS A 549 -17.52 6.26 41.74
CA CYS A 549 -16.76 7.28 42.44
C CYS A 549 -16.87 7.13 43.97
N VAL A 550 -15.80 6.67 44.61
CA VAL A 550 -15.73 6.54 46.08
C VAL A 550 -15.40 7.86 46.82
N GLY A 551 -15.26 8.97 46.09
CA GLY A 551 -15.01 10.28 46.69
C GLY A 551 -13.64 10.46 47.36
N CYS A 552 -12.57 9.89 46.79
CA CYS A 552 -11.21 9.88 47.36
C CYS A 552 -10.39 11.19 47.16
N THR A 553 -10.97 12.19 46.49
CA THR A 553 -10.38 13.51 46.17
C THR A 553 -9.08 13.51 45.36
N ALA A 554 -8.59 12.35 44.92
CA ALA A 554 -7.34 12.25 44.15
C ALA A 554 -7.43 12.98 42.80
N CYS A 555 -8.58 12.87 42.11
CA CYS A 555 -8.81 13.58 40.85
C CYS A 555 -8.82 15.11 41.04
N ALA A 556 -9.44 15.61 42.11
CA ALA A 556 -9.51 17.04 42.40
C ALA A 556 -8.12 17.64 42.71
N ARG A 557 -7.30 16.93 43.50
CA ARG A 557 -5.91 17.36 43.80
C ARG A 557 -5.01 17.35 42.57
N ALA A 558 -5.28 16.48 41.60
CA ALA A 558 -4.51 16.38 40.37
C ALA A 558 -4.97 17.37 39.29
N CYS A 559 -6.09 18.07 39.48
CA CYS A 559 -6.62 18.98 38.47
C CYS A 559 -5.89 20.32 38.51
N PRO A 560 -5.07 20.67 37.49
CA PRO A 560 -4.31 21.92 37.48
C PRO A 560 -5.21 23.17 37.38
N ALA A 561 -6.41 23.01 36.81
CA ALA A 561 -7.37 24.10 36.63
C ALA A 561 -8.40 24.22 37.78
N GLY A 562 -8.32 23.34 38.80
CA GLY A 562 -9.30 23.33 39.89
C GLY A 562 -10.75 23.08 39.43
N ALA A 563 -10.92 22.35 38.32
CA ALA A 563 -12.22 22.13 37.67
C ALA A 563 -13.08 21.03 38.33
N ILE A 564 -12.61 20.37 39.40
CA ILE A 564 -13.33 19.24 40.02
C ILE A 564 -13.80 19.64 41.41
N SER A 565 -15.10 19.47 41.66
CA SER A 565 -15.73 19.76 42.95
C SER A 565 -16.37 18.51 43.54
N GLY A 566 -16.35 18.39 44.87
CA GLY A 566 -16.93 17.24 45.59
C GLY A 566 -16.43 17.17 47.02
N THR A 567 -17.22 16.56 47.91
CA THR A 567 -16.83 16.32 49.29
C THR A 567 -16.32 14.89 49.48
N VAL A 568 -15.53 14.67 50.54
CA VAL A 568 -14.99 13.34 50.87
C VAL A 568 -16.13 12.34 51.03
N LYS A 569 -15.97 11.13 50.46
CA LYS A 569 -16.99 10.05 50.42
C LYS A 569 -18.25 10.35 49.59
N GLN A 570 -18.28 11.41 48.78
CA GLN A 570 -19.34 11.66 47.80
C GLN A 570 -18.78 11.67 46.37
N ALA A 571 -19.66 11.38 45.40
CA ALA A 571 -19.33 11.48 43.99
C ALA A 571 -18.91 12.91 43.64
N HIS A 572 -17.78 13.03 42.94
CA HIS A 572 -17.27 14.33 42.50
C HIS A 572 -17.87 14.69 41.13
N SER A 573 -17.91 15.98 40.80
CA SER A 573 -18.34 16.50 39.51
C SER A 573 -17.25 17.37 38.88
N ILE A 574 -17.23 17.42 37.54
CA ILE A 574 -16.27 18.22 36.77
C ILE A 574 -17.02 19.41 36.17
N ASP A 575 -16.56 20.62 36.46
CA ASP A 575 -16.98 21.85 35.83
C ASP A 575 -16.28 21.97 34.46
N LEU A 576 -17.04 21.69 33.40
CA LEU A 576 -16.54 21.71 32.03
C LEU A 576 -16.05 23.09 31.60
N SER A 577 -16.57 24.18 32.18
CA SER A 577 -16.14 25.54 31.83
C SER A 577 -14.72 25.88 32.28
N LYS A 578 -14.22 25.18 33.31
CA LYS A 578 -12.86 25.33 33.84
C LYS A 578 -11.91 24.22 33.39
N CYS A 579 -12.45 23.14 32.83
CA CYS A 579 -11.65 21.98 32.46
C CYS A 579 -10.78 22.30 31.24
N ILE A 580 -9.46 22.20 31.38
CA ILE A 580 -8.49 22.35 30.26
C ILE A 580 -8.23 21.05 29.50
N GLN A 581 -9.13 20.06 29.63
CA GLN A 581 -9.07 18.75 29.00
C GLN A 581 -7.72 17.99 29.12
N CYS A 582 -6.97 18.15 30.22
CA CYS A 582 -5.61 17.61 30.33
C CYS A 582 -5.51 16.11 30.67
N GLY A 583 -6.62 15.43 30.99
CA GLY A 583 -6.63 13.99 31.31
C GLY A 583 -6.04 13.58 32.67
N ALA A 584 -5.37 14.47 33.40
CA ALA A 584 -4.72 14.15 34.68
C ALA A 584 -5.67 13.54 35.72
N CYS A 585 -6.95 13.91 35.70
CA CYS A 585 -7.95 13.35 36.60
C CYS A 585 -8.22 11.86 36.32
N MET A 586 -8.27 11.46 35.06
CA MET A 586 -8.53 10.08 34.62
C MET A 586 -7.35 9.16 34.98
N GLU A 587 -6.12 9.60 34.71
CA GLU A 587 -4.90 8.83 35.05
C GLU A 587 -4.76 8.56 36.56
N LYS A 588 -5.19 9.50 37.40
CA LYS A 588 -5.12 9.35 38.87
C LYS A 588 -6.30 8.56 39.44
N CYS A 589 -7.34 8.28 38.66
CA CYS A 589 -8.50 7.54 39.13
C CYS A 589 -8.22 6.03 39.13
N LYS A 590 -7.82 5.49 40.29
CA LYS A 590 -7.59 4.05 40.48
C LYS A 590 -8.87 3.19 40.42
N PHE A 591 -10.04 3.82 40.41
CA PHE A 591 -11.35 3.16 40.46
C PHE A 591 -12.05 3.10 39.10
N GLY A 592 -11.41 3.63 38.03
CA GLY A 592 -12.03 3.66 36.70
C GLY A 592 -13.34 4.48 36.66
N ALA A 593 -13.52 5.40 37.59
CA ALA A 593 -14.75 6.18 37.75
C ALA A 593 -14.80 7.41 36.82
N ILE A 594 -13.76 7.67 36.02
CA ILE A 594 -13.72 8.82 35.11
C ILE A 594 -13.64 8.28 33.68
N SER A 595 -14.58 8.70 32.86
CA SER A 595 -14.63 8.39 31.42
C SER A 595 -14.38 9.66 30.61
N ARG A 596 -13.75 9.50 29.45
CA ARG A 596 -13.68 10.54 28.41
C ARG A 596 -14.84 10.33 27.44
N LYS A 597 -15.51 11.40 27.04
CA LYS A 597 -16.62 11.40 26.09
C LYS A 597 -16.49 12.55 25.09
#